data_AF-A0A5C6FW87-F1
#
_entry.id   AF-A0A5C6FW87-F1
#
_cell.length_a   1.000
_cell.length_b   1.000
_cell.length_c   1.000
_cell.angle_alpha   90.00
_cell.angle_beta   90.00
_cell.angle_gamma   90.00
#
_symmetry.space_group_name_H-M   'P 1'
#
loop_
_entity.id
_entity.type
_entity.pdbx_description
1 polymer ?
#
loop_
_entity_poly.entity_id
_entity_poly.type
_entity_poly.pdbx_seq_one_letter_code
_entity_poly.pdbx_strand_id
1 'polypeptide(L)'
;MIALGFSDRILRALSPVILLAAAACLATPAHARTWTDKTGVYTIDADLFAFNDEHVVLQRADGELGMYKLEDLSDADREYLKDEDALEASQANLDKQQVWTLTSGAKVKGLVVDYARVEVSIQRRRGKLYINDRAYKNLPPVYQVITRKVVAQIQQKDDVTEQEMFAWVRTLGGEPKKVTIEGVLMELADENEYVVPFFLFDDASYDLLQGGWQQWLAAHEKDDYEAKDDETFRLQSSAASAYQRQQFDQQIAIANLNMNAIRAGVTSLWEVTLYPKPGNPYPPRWITVYGRDSLVAQQQAQMRFPAYTIGSVRKVSR
;
A
#
# COMPACT_ATOMS: atom_id res chain seq x y z
N MET A 1 13.53 37.88 80.26
CA MET A 1 12.65 38.98 80.71
C MET A 1 12.27 39.79 79.48
N ILE A 2 10.98 39.87 79.16
CA ILE A 2 10.27 40.99 78.48
C ILE A 2 10.84 41.41 77.10
N ALA A 3 10.23 41.02 75.97
CA ALA A 3 9.06 41.60 75.28
C ALA A 3 9.41 42.63 74.17
N LEU A 4 8.80 42.38 73.00
CA LEU A 4 8.12 43.32 72.08
C LEU A 4 8.91 44.40 71.30
N GLY A 5 8.61 44.47 69.99
CA GLY A 5 8.61 45.69 69.17
C GLY A 5 9.04 45.47 67.72
N PHE A 6 8.13 45.38 66.73
CA PHE A 6 7.69 46.47 65.81
C PHE A 6 8.85 47.05 64.96
N SER A 7 8.80 47.33 63.65
CA SER A 7 7.80 47.26 62.58
C SER A 7 8.53 47.55 61.24
N ASP A 8 7.91 47.14 60.13
CA ASP A 8 7.89 47.74 58.78
C ASP A 8 9.15 47.89 57.87
N ARG A 9 9.02 47.18 56.73
CA ARG A 9 9.22 47.62 55.32
C ARG A 9 10.63 48.01 54.85
N ILE A 10 11.27 47.11 54.10
CA ILE A 10 12.07 47.47 52.91
C ILE A 10 11.85 46.45 51.77
N LEU A 11 11.40 47.00 50.64
CA LEU A 11 11.53 46.64 49.23
C LEU A 11 11.91 45.21 48.78
N ARG A 12 11.01 44.68 47.94
CA ARG A 12 11.25 44.10 46.59
C ARG A 12 12.59 43.37 46.39
N ALA A 13 12.54 42.05 46.39
CA ALA A 13 13.41 41.20 45.59
C ALA A 13 12.55 40.33 44.68
N LEU A 14 12.67 40.57 43.38
CA LEU A 14 12.07 39.81 42.30
C LEU A 14 12.58 38.37 42.32
N SER A 15 11.68 37.39 42.48
CA SER A 15 11.97 35.98 42.18
C SER A 15 11.77 35.73 40.69
N PRO A 16 12.71 35.08 39.98
CA PRO A 16 12.41 34.52 38.68
C PRO A 16 11.72 33.16 38.90
N VAL A 17 10.39 33.14 38.82
CA VAL A 17 9.66 31.89 38.59
C VAL A 17 9.91 31.51 37.14
N ILE A 18 10.81 30.55 36.95
CA ILE A 18 10.96 29.82 35.68
C ILE A 18 9.70 28.97 35.54
N LEU A 19 8.72 29.50 34.80
CA LEU A 19 7.58 28.73 34.33
C LEU A 19 7.96 28.18 32.95
N LEU A 20 8.29 26.89 32.93
CA LEU A 20 8.41 26.07 31.73
C LEU A 20 7.18 26.29 30.84
N ALA A 21 7.35 27.04 29.76
CA ALA A 21 6.43 27.02 28.65
C ALA A 21 6.62 25.69 27.93
N ALA A 22 5.76 24.71 28.26
CA ALA A 22 5.62 23.50 27.47
C ALA A 22 5.18 23.90 26.06
N ALA A 23 6.13 23.92 25.13
CA ALA A 23 5.85 23.94 23.70
C ALA A 23 5.18 22.61 23.34
N ALA A 24 3.86 22.55 23.53
CA ALA A 24 3.04 21.55 22.90
C ALA A 24 3.14 21.78 21.39
N CYS A 25 3.98 21.01 20.72
CA CYS A 25 3.92 20.85 19.28
C CYS A 25 2.53 20.27 18.98
N LEU A 26 1.60 21.13 18.61
CA LEU A 26 0.37 20.73 17.97
C LEU A 26 0.79 20.13 16.62
N ALA A 27 0.95 18.81 16.58
CA ALA A 27 0.90 18.09 15.33
C ALA A 27 -0.50 18.34 14.77
N THR A 28 -0.61 19.22 13.77
CA THR A 28 -1.84 19.41 13.03
C THR A 28 -2.15 18.08 12.35
N PRO A 29 -3.28 17.41 12.67
CA PRO A 29 -3.72 16.30 11.83
C PRO A 29 -3.89 16.88 10.43
N ALA A 30 -3.36 16.19 9.40
CA ALA A 30 -3.70 16.50 8.02
C ALA A 30 -5.23 16.58 7.95
N HIS A 31 -5.74 17.79 7.71
CA HIS A 31 -7.16 18.06 7.84
C HIS A 31 -7.88 17.40 6.66
N ALA A 32 -8.90 16.59 6.96
CA ALA A 32 -9.85 16.10 5.96
C ALA A 32 -10.28 17.27 5.07
N ARG A 33 -9.95 17.13 3.78
CA ARG A 33 -10.20 18.12 2.74
C ARG A 33 -11.39 17.66 1.90
N THR A 34 -12.18 18.62 1.42
CA THR A 34 -13.15 18.34 0.36
C THR A 34 -12.44 18.34 -0.99
N TRP A 35 -12.32 17.16 -1.59
CA TRP A 35 -11.84 16.96 -2.95
C TRP A 35 -13.00 17.05 -3.93
N THR A 36 -12.76 17.62 -5.09
CA THR A 36 -13.79 17.90 -6.09
C THR A 36 -13.37 17.35 -7.44
N ASP A 37 -14.31 16.75 -8.16
CA ASP A 37 -14.04 16.30 -9.53
C ASP A 37 -13.98 17.49 -10.51
N LYS A 38 -13.43 17.28 -11.71
CA LYS A 38 -13.30 18.31 -12.75
C LYS A 38 -14.62 18.95 -13.17
N THR A 39 -15.76 18.30 -12.93
CA THR A 39 -17.09 18.86 -13.25
C THR A 39 -17.71 19.64 -12.09
N GLY A 40 -17.19 19.51 -10.87
CA GLY A 40 -17.77 20.10 -9.66
C GLY A 40 -19.07 19.45 -9.19
N VAL A 41 -19.40 18.26 -9.70
CA VAL A 41 -20.65 17.55 -9.38
C VAL A 41 -20.45 16.55 -8.25
N TYR A 42 -19.26 15.98 -8.16
CA TYR A 42 -18.85 15.03 -7.14
C TYR A 42 -17.86 15.68 -6.20
N THR A 43 -18.14 15.58 -4.90
CA THR A 43 -17.20 15.94 -3.84
C THR A 43 -17.04 14.82 -2.84
N ILE A 44 -15.87 14.77 -2.21
CA ILE A 44 -15.54 13.81 -1.17
C ILE A 44 -14.70 14.47 -0.09
N ASP A 45 -15.13 14.35 1.16
CA ASP A 45 -14.30 14.68 2.31
C ASP A 45 -13.36 13.51 2.61
N ALA A 46 -12.06 13.74 2.46
CA ALA A 46 -11.02 12.73 2.62
C ALA A 46 -9.66 13.36 2.95
N ASP A 47 -8.82 12.57 3.63
CA ASP A 47 -7.41 12.86 3.85
C ASP A 47 -6.59 12.45 2.63
N LEU A 48 -5.54 13.22 2.31
CA LEU A 48 -4.53 12.80 1.34
C LEU A 48 -3.73 11.64 1.92
N PHE A 49 -3.71 10.50 1.23
CA PHE A 49 -2.86 9.37 1.62
C PHE A 49 -1.54 9.37 0.84
N ALA A 50 -1.62 9.34 -0.49
CA ALA A 50 -0.46 9.33 -1.38
C ALA A 50 -0.85 9.87 -2.75
N PHE A 51 0.13 10.29 -3.56
CA PHE A 51 -0.05 10.59 -4.98
C PHE A 51 1.25 10.38 -5.76
N ASN A 52 1.12 10.14 -7.06
CA ASN A 52 2.19 10.19 -8.06
C ASN A 52 1.76 11.11 -9.21
N ASP A 53 2.43 11.02 -10.36
CA ASP A 53 2.14 11.89 -11.51
C ASP A 53 0.76 11.65 -12.14
N GLU A 54 0.16 10.47 -11.95
CA GLU A 54 -1.09 10.06 -12.61
C GLU A 54 -2.27 9.85 -11.66
N HIS A 55 -1.99 9.42 -10.43
CA HIS A 55 -2.98 8.97 -9.47
C HIS A 55 -2.83 9.62 -8.08
N VAL A 56 -3.97 9.81 -7.41
CA VAL A 56 -4.06 10.22 -6.01
C VAL A 56 -4.84 9.17 -5.23
N VAL A 57 -4.36 8.82 -4.05
CA VAL A 57 -5.05 7.95 -3.08
C VAL A 57 -5.61 8.82 -1.97
N LEU A 58 -6.92 8.74 -1.80
CA LEU A 58 -7.67 9.49 -0.79
C LEU A 58 -8.25 8.53 0.24
N GLN A 59 -8.13 8.92 1.52
CA GLN A 59 -8.66 8.17 2.65
C GLN A 59 -9.90 8.84 3.21
N ARG A 60 -11.01 8.11 3.24
CA ARG A 60 -12.25 8.58 3.86
C ARG A 60 -12.20 8.46 5.39
N ALA A 61 -13.13 9.14 6.06
CA ALA A 61 -13.30 9.07 7.51
C ALA A 61 -13.64 7.65 8.05
N ASP A 62 -14.20 6.76 7.22
CA ASP A 62 -14.42 5.35 7.58
C ASP A 62 -13.18 4.46 7.34
N GLY A 63 -12.08 5.06 6.89
CA GLY A 63 -10.81 4.41 6.65
C GLY A 63 -10.68 3.80 5.26
N GLU A 64 -11.75 3.68 4.46
CA GLU A 64 -11.64 3.13 3.11
C GLU A 64 -10.80 4.06 2.21
N LEU A 65 -10.04 3.46 1.30
CA LEU A 65 -9.15 4.16 0.37
C LEU A 65 -9.62 4.03 -1.07
N GLY A 66 -9.55 5.13 -1.80
CA GLY A 66 -9.83 5.17 -3.23
C GLY A 66 -8.70 5.82 -3.99
N MET A 67 -8.31 5.19 -5.09
CA MET A 67 -7.36 5.70 -6.06
C MET A 67 -8.13 6.38 -7.20
N TYR A 68 -7.82 7.65 -7.45
CA TYR A 68 -8.42 8.49 -8.48
C TYR A 68 -7.34 8.92 -9.45
N LYS A 69 -7.71 9.11 -10.72
CA LYS A 69 -6.83 9.78 -11.68
C LYS A 69 -6.74 11.26 -11.36
N LEU A 70 -5.53 11.84 -11.42
CA LEU A 70 -5.33 13.28 -11.25
C LEU A 70 -6.16 14.07 -12.26
N GLU A 71 -6.27 13.59 -13.51
CA GLU A 71 -7.05 14.24 -14.57
C GLU A 71 -8.56 14.34 -14.28
N ASP A 72 -9.08 13.56 -13.32
CA ASP A 72 -10.47 13.61 -12.90
C ASP A 72 -10.73 14.60 -11.76
N LEU A 73 -9.68 15.12 -11.11
CA LEU A 73 -9.79 16.12 -10.07
C LEU A 73 -9.99 17.53 -10.63
N SER A 74 -10.45 18.45 -9.78
CA SER A 74 -10.51 19.87 -10.07
C SER A 74 -9.13 20.49 -10.23
N ASP A 75 -9.03 21.62 -10.94
CA ASP A 75 -7.77 22.37 -11.10
C ASP A 75 -7.19 22.78 -9.75
N ALA A 76 -8.04 23.16 -8.79
CA ALA A 76 -7.63 23.59 -7.45
C ALA A 76 -7.04 22.43 -6.62
N ASP A 77 -7.58 21.22 -6.78
CA ASP A 77 -7.05 20.03 -6.09
C ASP A 77 -5.76 19.54 -6.75
N ARG A 78 -5.65 19.61 -8.08
CA ARG A 78 -4.39 19.32 -8.78
C ARG A 78 -3.28 20.32 -8.42
N GLU A 79 -3.62 21.59 -8.21
CA GLU A 79 -2.62 22.59 -7.80
C GLU A 79 -2.13 22.33 -6.38
N TYR A 80 -3.01 21.96 -5.46
CA TYR A 80 -2.64 21.60 -4.10
C TYR A 80 -1.64 20.44 -4.03
N LEU A 81 -1.76 19.44 -4.92
CA LEU A 81 -0.82 18.32 -4.96
C LEU A 81 0.61 18.73 -5.35
N LYS A 82 0.83 19.98 -5.77
CA LYS A 82 2.16 20.53 -6.04
C LYS A 82 2.78 21.21 -4.81
N ASP A 83 2.01 21.40 -3.75
CA ASP A 83 2.50 22.01 -2.51
C ASP A 83 3.51 21.09 -1.81
N GLU A 84 4.56 21.67 -1.24
CA GLU A 84 5.61 20.90 -0.53
C GLU A 84 5.03 20.08 0.63
N ASP A 85 4.07 20.64 1.37
CA ASP A 85 3.39 19.95 2.47
C ASP A 85 2.62 18.69 1.99
N ALA A 86 2.01 18.76 0.80
CA ALA A 86 1.29 17.62 0.22
C ALA A 86 2.29 16.53 -0.19
N LEU A 87 3.39 16.91 -0.85
CA LEU A 87 4.45 16.00 -1.25
C LEU A 87 5.09 15.31 -0.04
N GLU A 88 5.42 16.06 1.00
CA GLU A 88 5.99 15.53 2.24
C GLU A 88 5.01 14.56 2.92
N ALA A 89 3.72 14.89 2.97
CA ALA A 89 2.70 14.00 3.54
C ALA A 89 2.56 12.68 2.76
N SER A 90 2.60 12.74 1.42
CA SER A 90 2.58 11.56 0.54
C SER A 90 3.80 10.67 0.78
N GLN A 91 5.01 11.24 0.73
CA GLN A 91 6.28 10.52 0.95
C GLN A 91 6.34 9.92 2.36
N ALA A 92 5.95 10.69 3.38
CA ALA A 92 5.91 10.22 4.76
C ALA A 92 4.97 9.04 4.98
N ASN A 93 3.98 8.82 4.10
CA ASN A 93 3.14 7.63 4.13
C ASN A 93 3.78 6.46 3.39
N LEU A 94 4.32 6.69 2.19
CA LEU A 94 4.90 5.63 1.34
C LEU A 94 6.23 5.07 1.89
N ASP A 95 7.09 5.92 2.44
CA ASP A 95 8.47 5.56 2.84
C ASP A 95 8.54 4.92 4.24
N LYS A 96 7.40 4.73 4.89
CA LYS A 96 7.32 4.06 6.20
C LYS A 96 7.70 2.60 6.06
N GLN A 97 8.81 2.23 6.69
CA GLN A 97 9.28 0.85 6.80
C GLN A 97 8.18 -0.09 7.29
N GLN A 98 7.84 -1.09 6.47
CA GLN A 98 6.80 -2.07 6.75
C GLN A 98 7.41 -3.32 7.39
N VAL A 99 6.58 -4.09 8.10
CA VAL A 99 6.96 -5.39 8.66
C VAL A 99 6.00 -6.46 8.17
N TRP A 100 6.53 -7.44 7.46
CA TRP A 100 5.78 -8.49 6.79
C TRP A 100 5.97 -9.83 7.49
N THR A 101 4.88 -10.55 7.68
CA THR A 101 4.90 -11.87 8.31
C THR A 101 5.03 -12.94 7.24
N LEU A 102 5.97 -13.86 7.46
CA LEU A 102 6.17 -15.01 6.60
C LEU A 102 5.33 -16.20 7.09
N THR A 103 5.12 -17.21 6.23
CA THR A 103 4.47 -18.49 6.58
C THR A 103 5.13 -19.22 7.75
N SER A 104 6.43 -18.98 7.97
CA SER A 104 7.17 -19.51 9.13
C SER A 104 6.91 -18.77 10.45
N GLY A 105 6.16 -17.67 10.42
CA GLY A 105 6.00 -16.71 11.53
C GLY A 105 7.17 -15.73 11.68
N ALA A 106 8.24 -15.87 10.90
CA ALA A 106 9.33 -14.89 10.87
C ALA A 106 8.83 -13.55 10.30
N LYS A 107 9.49 -12.46 10.69
CA LYS A 107 9.17 -11.11 10.22
C LYS A 107 10.28 -10.56 9.35
N VAL A 108 9.92 -9.97 8.22
CA VAL A 108 10.81 -9.26 7.31
C VAL A 108 10.48 -7.77 7.36
N LYS A 109 11.48 -6.93 7.61
CA LYS A 109 11.33 -5.48 7.58
C LYS A 109 11.83 -4.96 6.23
N GLY A 110 11.02 -4.17 5.55
CA GLY A 110 11.36 -3.56 4.27
C GLY A 110 10.19 -2.82 3.63
N LEU A 111 10.46 -2.12 2.54
CA LEU A 111 9.48 -1.42 1.71
C LEU A 111 9.14 -2.27 0.50
N VAL A 112 7.86 -2.42 0.20
CA VAL A 112 7.42 -2.96 -1.09
C VAL A 112 7.60 -1.90 -2.16
N VAL A 113 8.34 -2.23 -3.21
CA VAL A 113 8.71 -1.29 -4.29
C VAL A 113 7.97 -1.59 -5.58
N ASP A 114 7.90 -2.86 -5.99
CA ASP A 114 7.25 -3.26 -7.24
C ASP A 114 6.78 -4.72 -7.19
N TYR A 115 6.03 -5.14 -8.19
CA TYR A 115 5.87 -6.54 -8.55
C TYR A 115 7.09 -7.06 -9.31
N ALA A 116 7.36 -8.37 -9.20
CA ALA A 116 8.47 -8.99 -9.90
C ALA A 116 8.13 -10.38 -10.42
N ARG A 117 8.52 -10.62 -11.67
CA ARG A 117 8.59 -11.95 -12.30
C ARG A 117 10.00 -12.17 -12.82
N VAL A 118 10.76 -13.07 -12.20
CA VAL A 118 12.15 -13.30 -12.58
C VAL A 118 12.44 -14.78 -12.79
N GLU A 119 13.20 -15.12 -13.84
CA GLU A 119 13.76 -16.46 -13.98
C GLU A 119 15.07 -16.55 -13.18
N VAL A 120 15.14 -17.52 -12.28
CA VAL A 120 16.35 -17.85 -11.53
C VAL A 120 16.88 -19.20 -11.98
N SER A 121 18.18 -19.26 -12.23
CA SER A 121 18.91 -20.46 -12.62
C SER A 121 19.71 -21.01 -11.45
N ILE A 122 19.45 -22.23 -11.02
CA ILE A 122 20.17 -22.91 -9.94
C ILE A 122 20.99 -24.04 -10.54
N GLN A 123 22.31 -23.99 -10.37
CA GLN A 123 23.19 -24.94 -11.06
C GLN A 123 24.49 -25.22 -10.34
N ARG A 124 25.10 -26.36 -10.67
CA ARG A 124 26.44 -26.71 -10.26
C ARG A 124 27.43 -26.41 -11.37
N ARG A 125 28.45 -25.59 -11.11
CA ARG A 125 29.59 -25.38 -12.02
C ARG A 125 30.89 -25.60 -11.26
N ARG A 126 31.77 -26.47 -11.79
CA ARG A 126 33.11 -26.75 -11.21
C ARG A 126 33.09 -27.01 -9.69
N GLY A 127 32.13 -27.81 -9.22
CA GLY A 127 32.00 -28.16 -7.80
C GLY A 127 31.35 -27.11 -6.90
N LYS A 128 31.03 -25.93 -7.42
CA LYS A 128 30.37 -24.85 -6.67
C LYS A 128 28.92 -24.69 -7.11
N LEU A 129 28.11 -24.21 -6.18
CA LEU A 129 26.72 -23.86 -6.39
C LEU A 129 26.63 -22.41 -6.86
N TYR A 130 25.92 -22.19 -7.96
CA TYR A 130 25.66 -20.89 -8.54
C TYR A 130 24.16 -20.64 -8.62
N ILE A 131 23.77 -19.42 -8.27
CA ILE A 131 22.44 -18.86 -8.49
C ILE A 131 22.62 -17.75 -9.53
N ASN A 132 21.96 -17.93 -10.67
CA ASN A 132 22.29 -17.24 -11.91
C ASN A 132 23.80 -17.41 -12.19
N ASP A 133 24.56 -16.32 -12.22
CA ASP A 133 26.01 -16.32 -12.43
C ASP A 133 26.83 -16.00 -11.18
N ARG A 134 26.20 -15.91 -10.00
CA ARG A 134 26.88 -15.65 -8.73
C ARG A 134 27.00 -16.91 -7.89
N ALA A 135 28.18 -17.11 -7.28
CA ALA A 135 28.38 -18.23 -6.37
C ALA A 135 27.50 -18.05 -5.13
N TYR A 136 26.79 -19.10 -4.70
CA TYR A 136 25.82 -19.04 -3.59
C TYR A 136 26.40 -18.44 -2.31
N LYS A 137 27.64 -18.82 -1.97
CA LYS A 137 28.34 -18.32 -0.77
C LYS A 137 28.67 -16.83 -0.80
N ASN A 138 28.62 -16.20 -1.98
CA ASN A 138 28.89 -14.77 -2.15
C ASN A 138 27.58 -13.96 -2.27
N LEU A 139 26.43 -14.61 -2.18
CA LEU A 139 25.14 -13.92 -2.19
C LEU A 139 24.89 -13.27 -0.83
N PRO A 140 24.13 -12.17 -0.78
CA PRO A 140 23.64 -11.61 0.47
C PRO A 140 22.89 -12.67 1.30
N PRO A 141 22.98 -12.65 2.64
CA PRO A 141 22.36 -13.65 3.50
C PRO A 141 20.87 -13.85 3.25
N VAL A 142 20.12 -12.77 3.01
CA VAL A 142 18.69 -12.83 2.71
C VAL A 142 18.41 -13.59 1.40
N TYR A 143 19.20 -13.34 0.35
CA TYR A 143 19.03 -14.02 -0.93
C TYR A 143 19.40 -15.51 -0.83
N GLN A 144 20.36 -15.87 0.03
CA GLN A 144 20.63 -17.28 0.37
C GLN A 144 19.44 -17.95 1.03
N VAL A 145 18.77 -17.28 1.97
CA VAL A 145 17.55 -17.79 2.64
C VAL A 145 16.42 -17.98 1.63
N ILE A 146 16.12 -16.97 0.81
CA ILE A 146 15.09 -17.04 -0.22
C ILE A 146 15.35 -18.22 -1.17
N THR A 147 16.59 -18.36 -1.63
CA THR A 147 16.98 -19.46 -2.52
C THR A 147 16.74 -20.83 -1.87
N ARG A 148 17.07 -21.01 -0.59
CA ARG A 148 16.80 -22.27 0.13
C ARG A 148 15.31 -22.56 0.22
N LYS A 149 14.48 -21.54 0.48
CA LYS A 149 13.02 -21.71 0.51
C LYS A 149 12.43 -22.07 -0.85
N VAL A 150 12.93 -21.48 -1.94
CA VAL A 150 12.58 -21.88 -3.31
C VAL A 150 12.94 -23.35 -3.57
N VAL A 151 14.14 -23.76 -3.17
CA VAL A 151 14.57 -25.17 -3.29
C VAL A 151 13.73 -26.12 -2.43
N ALA A 152 13.32 -25.68 -1.24
CA ALA A 152 12.42 -26.45 -0.37
C ALA A 152 11.06 -26.65 -1.04
N GLN A 153 10.49 -25.60 -1.63
CA GLN A 153 9.23 -25.67 -2.38
C GLN A 153 9.34 -26.64 -3.58
N ILE A 154 10.43 -26.58 -4.36
CA ILE A 154 10.68 -27.49 -5.49
C ILE A 154 10.75 -28.95 -5.03
N GLN A 155 11.38 -29.19 -3.88
CA GLN A 155 11.53 -30.52 -3.29
C GLN A 155 10.32 -30.94 -2.44
N GLN A 156 9.29 -30.10 -2.33
CA GLN A 156 8.11 -30.32 -1.48
C GLN A 156 8.48 -30.62 -0.02
N LYS A 157 9.40 -29.82 0.52
CA LYS A 157 9.88 -29.86 1.91
C LYS A 157 9.54 -28.56 2.63
N ASP A 158 9.34 -28.63 3.94
CA ASP A 158 9.13 -27.45 4.79
C ASP A 158 10.38 -26.54 4.84
N ASP A 159 11.56 -27.16 4.86
CA ASP A 159 12.83 -26.45 4.81
C ASP A 159 13.93 -27.30 4.16
N VAL A 160 14.99 -26.62 3.73
CA VAL A 160 16.18 -27.24 3.15
C VAL A 160 17.42 -26.57 3.74
N THR A 161 18.29 -27.35 4.35
CA THR A 161 19.60 -26.89 4.82
C THR A 161 20.54 -26.60 3.65
N GLU A 162 21.62 -25.84 3.88
CA GLU A 162 22.65 -25.63 2.85
C GLU A 162 23.21 -26.98 2.36
N GLN A 163 23.53 -27.92 3.26
CA GLN A 163 24.05 -29.23 2.87
C GLN A 163 23.09 -30.02 1.97
N GLU A 164 21.81 -30.02 2.28
CA GLU A 164 20.77 -30.67 1.45
C GLU A 164 20.62 -29.98 0.11
N MET A 165 20.66 -28.65 0.04
CA MET A 165 20.64 -27.91 -1.22
C MET A 165 21.86 -28.27 -2.09
N PHE A 166 23.06 -28.34 -1.51
CA PHE A 166 24.26 -28.78 -2.21
C PHE A 166 24.19 -30.26 -2.64
N ALA A 167 23.48 -31.12 -1.91
CA ALA A 167 23.25 -32.51 -2.30
C ALA A 167 22.26 -32.60 -3.46
N TRP A 168 21.16 -31.85 -3.39
CA TRP A 168 20.16 -31.77 -4.45
C TRP A 168 20.76 -31.22 -5.75
N VAL A 169 21.54 -30.14 -5.72
CA VAL A 169 22.15 -29.58 -6.94
C VAL A 169 23.17 -30.53 -7.57
N ARG A 170 23.72 -31.51 -6.84
CA ARG A 170 24.55 -32.58 -7.44
C ARG A 170 23.73 -33.53 -8.30
N THR A 171 22.45 -33.75 -8.00
CA THR A 171 21.59 -34.66 -8.77
C THR A 171 21.22 -34.07 -10.13
N LEU A 172 21.36 -32.75 -10.31
CA LEU A 172 21.09 -32.05 -11.58
C LEU A 172 22.15 -32.33 -12.67
N GLY A 173 23.26 -33.01 -12.35
CA GLY A 173 24.25 -33.41 -13.37
C GLY A 173 25.00 -32.27 -14.07
N GLY A 174 24.82 -31.02 -13.62
CA GLY A 174 25.35 -29.81 -14.28
C GLY A 174 24.33 -29.06 -15.14
N GLU A 175 23.16 -29.66 -15.39
CA GLU A 175 22.04 -28.97 -16.03
C GLU A 175 21.44 -27.92 -15.09
N PRO A 176 21.24 -26.67 -15.55
CA PRO A 176 20.62 -25.66 -14.72
C PRO A 176 19.14 -25.96 -14.46
N LYS A 177 18.73 -25.92 -13.20
CA LYS A 177 17.30 -25.86 -12.85
C LYS A 177 16.85 -24.41 -12.92
N LYS A 178 16.11 -24.08 -13.98
CA LYS A 178 15.42 -22.79 -14.13
C LYS A 178 14.10 -22.81 -13.37
N VAL A 179 13.81 -21.71 -12.68
CA VAL A 179 12.61 -21.53 -11.85
C VAL A 179 12.13 -20.10 -12.04
N THR A 180 10.85 -19.92 -12.32
CA THR A 180 10.24 -18.59 -12.30
C THR A 180 9.84 -18.26 -10.86
N ILE A 181 10.30 -17.12 -10.38
CA ILE A 181 9.89 -16.57 -9.09
C ILE A 181 8.92 -15.42 -9.36
N GLU A 182 7.78 -15.49 -8.70
CA GLU A 182 6.71 -14.50 -8.72
C GLU A 182 6.53 -13.96 -7.31
N GLY A 183 6.51 -12.64 -7.17
CA GLY A 183 6.50 -12.00 -5.86
C GLY A 183 6.54 -10.49 -5.94
N VAL A 184 6.96 -9.89 -4.83
CA VAL A 184 7.20 -8.46 -4.72
C VAL A 184 8.70 -8.16 -4.66
N LEU A 185 9.12 -7.10 -5.33
CA LEU A 185 10.41 -6.48 -5.13
C LEU A 185 10.35 -5.66 -3.86
N MET A 186 11.26 -5.93 -2.93
CA MET A 186 11.32 -5.23 -1.65
C MET A 186 12.70 -4.64 -1.41
N GLU A 187 12.73 -3.36 -1.04
CA GLU A 187 13.91 -2.75 -0.45
C GLU A 187 13.99 -3.15 1.02
N LEU A 188 15.08 -3.80 1.41
CA LEU A 188 15.29 -4.26 2.78
C LEU A 188 16.22 -3.31 3.55
N ALA A 189 16.44 -3.60 4.84
CA ALA A 189 17.23 -2.75 5.74
C ALA A 189 18.70 -2.55 5.34
N ASP A 190 19.21 -3.31 4.36
CA ASP A 190 20.53 -3.13 3.76
C ASP A 190 20.49 -2.26 2.50
N GLU A 191 19.37 -1.56 2.25
CA GLU A 191 19.13 -0.65 1.12
C GLU A 191 19.26 -1.34 -0.25
N ASN A 192 19.16 -2.67 -0.26
CA ASN A 192 19.15 -3.46 -1.49
C ASN A 192 17.76 -4.00 -1.74
N GLU A 193 17.45 -4.15 -3.02
CA GLU A 193 16.19 -4.71 -3.49
C GLU A 193 16.29 -6.23 -3.68
N TYR A 194 15.30 -6.95 -3.17
CA TYR A 194 15.20 -8.38 -3.30
C TYR A 194 13.79 -8.78 -3.71
N VAL A 195 13.70 -9.70 -4.67
CA VAL A 195 12.44 -10.36 -4.99
C VAL A 195 12.12 -11.34 -3.88
N VAL A 196 11.05 -11.05 -3.14
CA VAL A 196 10.50 -11.94 -2.10
C VAL A 196 9.30 -12.69 -2.72
N PRO A 197 9.40 -14.02 -2.89
CA PRO A 197 8.33 -14.81 -3.49
C PRO A 197 7.01 -14.73 -2.71
N PHE A 198 5.88 -14.71 -3.41
CA PHE A 198 4.55 -14.64 -2.78
C PHE A 198 4.29 -15.76 -1.77
N PHE A 199 4.73 -16.99 -2.07
CA PHE A 199 4.50 -18.16 -1.20
C PHE A 199 5.21 -18.07 0.16
N LEU A 200 6.10 -17.10 0.36
CA LEU A 200 6.76 -16.88 1.65
C LEU A 200 5.88 -16.11 2.63
N PHE A 201 4.91 -15.33 2.15
CA PHE A 201 4.06 -14.50 2.99
C PHE A 201 2.92 -15.30 3.63
N ASP A 202 2.50 -14.91 4.84
CA ASP A 202 1.27 -15.45 5.42
C ASP A 202 0.03 -15.04 4.60
N ASP A 203 -1.10 -15.71 4.84
CA ASP A 203 -2.31 -15.55 4.01
C ASP A 203 -2.76 -14.08 3.93
N ALA A 204 -2.71 -13.35 5.05
CA ALA A 204 -3.13 -11.95 5.09
C ALA A 204 -2.20 -11.03 4.27
N SER A 205 -0.89 -11.19 4.41
CA SER A 205 0.08 -10.42 3.61
C SER A 205 0.01 -10.81 2.14
N TYR A 206 -0.15 -12.10 1.85
CA TYR A 206 -0.29 -12.63 0.50
C TYR A 206 -1.51 -12.03 -0.22
N ASP A 207 -2.69 -12.04 0.41
CA ASP A 207 -3.93 -11.53 -0.18
C ASP A 207 -3.84 -10.03 -0.50
N LEU A 208 -3.19 -9.25 0.37
CA LEU A 208 -2.93 -7.84 0.13
C LEU A 208 -1.95 -7.65 -1.03
N LEU A 209 -0.77 -8.29 -0.95
CA LEU A 209 0.32 -8.08 -1.89
C LEU A 209 -0.03 -8.59 -3.29
N GLN A 210 -0.79 -9.67 -3.43
CA GLN A 210 -1.14 -10.22 -4.74
C GLN A 210 -2.32 -9.50 -5.42
N GLY A 211 -2.94 -8.50 -4.75
CA GLY A 211 -4.17 -7.86 -5.22
C GLY A 211 -4.12 -7.15 -6.58
N GLY A 212 -2.93 -6.84 -7.11
CA GLY A 212 -2.71 -6.25 -8.46
C GLY A 212 -1.87 -7.10 -9.39
N TRP A 213 -1.51 -8.31 -8.97
CA TRP A 213 -0.55 -9.14 -9.69
C TRP A 213 -1.00 -9.49 -11.11
N GLN A 214 -2.28 -9.87 -11.28
CA GLN A 214 -2.79 -10.30 -12.59
C GLN A 214 -2.88 -9.13 -13.58
N GLN A 215 -3.21 -7.93 -13.10
CA GLN A 215 -3.24 -6.71 -13.90
C GLN A 215 -1.82 -6.30 -14.30
N TRP A 216 -0.89 -6.31 -13.33
CA TRP A 216 0.51 -6.01 -13.60
C TRP A 216 1.10 -7.01 -14.59
N LEU A 217 0.80 -8.31 -14.48
CA LEU A 217 1.22 -9.32 -15.46
C LEU A 217 0.66 -9.04 -16.85
N ALA A 218 -0.63 -8.74 -16.96
CA ALA A 218 -1.27 -8.45 -18.24
C ALA A 218 -0.75 -7.16 -18.89
N ALA A 219 -0.37 -6.17 -18.09
CA ALA A 219 0.30 -4.95 -18.55
C ALA A 219 1.75 -5.22 -18.96
N HIS A 220 2.47 -6.03 -18.19
CA HIS A 220 3.83 -6.48 -18.48
C HIS A 220 3.93 -7.26 -19.78
N GLU A 221 3.01 -8.16 -20.07
CA GLU A 221 2.99 -8.93 -21.34
C GLU A 221 2.69 -8.05 -22.57
N LYS A 222 2.13 -6.86 -22.37
CA LYS A 222 1.78 -5.91 -23.44
C LYS A 222 2.78 -4.75 -23.56
N ASP A 223 3.84 -4.74 -22.74
CA ASP A 223 4.76 -3.60 -22.60
C ASP A 223 4.03 -2.27 -22.30
N ASP A 224 2.93 -2.34 -21.55
CA ASP A 224 2.12 -1.19 -21.14
C ASP A 224 2.69 -0.59 -19.87
N TYR A 225 3.59 0.39 -20.02
CA TYR A 225 4.33 0.98 -18.90
C TYR A 225 3.43 1.79 -17.95
N GLU A 226 2.44 2.52 -18.46
CA GLU A 226 1.49 3.31 -17.66
C GLU A 226 0.67 2.36 -16.77
N ALA A 227 0.07 1.32 -17.36
CA ALA A 227 -0.72 0.36 -16.58
C ALA A 227 0.12 -0.45 -15.57
N LYS A 228 1.42 -0.61 -15.80
CA LYS A 228 2.33 -1.19 -14.79
C LYS A 228 2.56 -0.23 -13.63
N ASP A 229 2.87 1.04 -13.92
CA ASP A 229 3.11 2.06 -12.89
C ASP A 229 1.88 2.25 -12.00
N ASP A 230 0.68 2.22 -12.58
CA ASP A 230 -0.60 2.26 -11.86
C ASP A 230 -0.72 1.15 -10.82
N GLU A 231 -0.40 -0.10 -11.21
CA GLU A 231 -0.47 -1.24 -10.30
C GLU A 231 0.66 -1.23 -9.28
N THR A 232 1.84 -0.73 -9.63
CA THR A 232 2.96 -0.52 -8.71
C THR A 232 2.61 0.52 -7.65
N PHE A 233 2.10 1.68 -8.04
CA PHE A 233 1.67 2.74 -7.13
C PHE A 233 0.54 2.27 -6.21
N ARG A 234 -0.42 1.51 -6.74
CA ARG A 234 -1.48 0.91 -5.94
C ARG A 234 -0.95 -0.12 -4.94
N LEU A 235 -0.01 -0.97 -5.35
CA LEU A 235 0.67 -1.93 -4.47
C LEU A 235 1.37 -1.21 -3.32
N GLN A 236 2.21 -0.21 -3.62
CA GLN A 236 2.94 0.58 -2.62
C GLN A 236 1.98 1.25 -1.63
N SER A 237 0.93 1.89 -2.14
CA SER A 237 -0.07 2.56 -1.32
C SER A 237 -0.85 1.56 -0.43
N SER A 238 -1.22 0.40 -0.97
CA SER A 238 -1.89 -0.66 -0.20
C SER A 238 -0.99 -1.21 0.91
N ALA A 239 0.29 -1.45 0.59
CA ALA A 239 1.30 -1.92 1.53
C ALA A 239 1.53 -0.93 2.68
N ALA A 240 1.78 0.33 2.35
CA ALA A 240 1.95 1.40 3.33
C ALA A 240 0.73 1.55 4.25
N SER A 241 -0.46 1.50 3.66
CA SER A 241 -1.69 1.71 4.40
C SER A 241 -2.04 0.56 5.32
N ALA A 242 -1.83 -0.68 4.89
CA ALA A 242 -2.06 -1.86 5.72
C ALA A 242 -1.19 -1.82 6.97
N TYR A 243 0.06 -1.38 6.83
CA TYR A 243 0.99 -1.25 7.95
C TYR A 243 0.59 -0.12 8.90
N GLN A 244 0.24 1.06 8.38
CA GLN A 244 -0.19 2.20 9.21
C GLN A 244 -1.44 1.87 10.05
N ARG A 245 -2.33 1.01 9.52
CA ARG A 245 -3.61 0.67 10.17
C ARG A 245 -3.62 -0.66 10.89
N GLN A 246 -2.59 -1.49 10.71
CA GLN A 246 -2.60 -2.90 11.13
C GLN A 246 -3.80 -3.67 10.55
N GLN A 247 -4.23 -3.32 9.33
CA GLN A 247 -5.38 -3.88 8.63
C GLN A 247 -4.95 -4.35 7.24
N PHE A 248 -4.82 -5.67 7.07
CA PHE A 248 -4.31 -6.29 5.84
C PHE A 248 -5.42 -6.77 4.89
N ASP A 249 -6.67 -6.69 5.31
CA ASP A 249 -7.86 -7.08 4.54
C ASP A 249 -8.36 -5.97 3.59
N GLN A 250 -7.92 -4.73 3.79
CA GLN A 250 -8.39 -3.59 3.01
C GLN A 250 -7.50 -3.29 1.81
N GLN A 251 -8.01 -3.61 0.61
CA GLN A 251 -7.43 -3.19 -0.66
C GLN A 251 -7.90 -1.78 -1.06
N ILE A 252 -7.06 -1.05 -1.78
CA ILE A 252 -7.43 0.27 -2.34
C ILE A 252 -8.41 0.06 -3.49
N ALA A 253 -9.54 0.77 -3.44
CA ALA A 253 -10.54 0.74 -4.51
C ALA A 253 -10.11 1.64 -5.68
N ILE A 254 -10.36 1.21 -6.92
CA ILE A 254 -10.21 2.11 -8.08
C ILE A 254 -11.50 2.92 -8.24
N ALA A 255 -11.39 4.24 -8.15
CA ALA A 255 -12.51 5.14 -8.38
C ALA A 255 -12.81 5.25 -9.88
N ASN A 256 -14.04 4.92 -10.26
CA ASN A 256 -14.54 4.97 -11.63
C ASN A 256 -15.81 5.83 -11.66
N LEU A 257 -15.62 7.14 -11.54
CA LEU A 257 -16.71 8.11 -11.43
C LEU A 257 -17.32 8.35 -12.82
N ASN A 258 -18.38 7.63 -13.17
CA ASN A 258 -19.10 7.84 -14.43
C ASN A 258 -20.05 9.05 -14.30
N MET A 259 -19.50 10.26 -14.46
CA MET A 259 -20.23 11.52 -14.30
C MET A 259 -20.92 11.97 -15.60
N ASN A 260 -21.80 11.13 -16.16
CA ASN A 260 -22.65 11.58 -17.26
C ASN A 260 -23.71 12.54 -16.71
N ALA A 261 -23.59 13.82 -17.07
CA ALA A 261 -24.49 14.89 -16.66
C ALA A 261 -25.95 14.62 -17.08
N ILE A 262 -26.74 14.00 -16.20
CA ILE A 262 -28.20 13.98 -16.36
C ILE A 262 -28.77 15.24 -15.70
N ARG A 263 -29.64 15.90 -16.47
CA ARG A 263 -30.28 17.18 -16.15
C ARG A 263 -30.87 17.19 -14.74
N ALA A 264 -30.60 18.31 -14.06
CA ALA A 264 -30.97 18.66 -12.71
C ALA A 264 -32.41 18.25 -12.32
N GLY A 265 -32.53 17.59 -11.17
CA GLY A 265 -33.70 17.76 -10.30
C GLY A 265 -34.47 16.51 -9.86
N VAL A 266 -34.24 15.31 -10.43
CA VAL A 266 -35.12 14.14 -10.16
C VAL A 266 -34.45 12.98 -9.42
N THR A 267 -33.12 12.85 -9.45
CA THR A 267 -32.40 11.72 -8.84
C THR A 267 -31.14 12.17 -8.12
N SER A 268 -30.85 11.56 -6.97
CA SER A 268 -29.62 11.80 -6.22
C SER A 268 -28.46 11.00 -6.82
N LEU A 269 -27.23 11.51 -6.66
CA LEU A 269 -26.01 10.78 -6.97
C LEU A 269 -25.61 9.96 -5.73
N TRP A 270 -25.26 8.70 -5.94
CA TRP A 270 -24.82 7.79 -4.89
C TRP A 270 -23.47 7.20 -5.26
N GLU A 271 -22.58 7.11 -4.29
CA GLU A 271 -21.36 6.32 -4.39
C GLU A 271 -21.61 4.94 -3.79
N VAL A 272 -21.13 3.91 -4.49
CA VAL A 272 -21.27 2.51 -4.11
C VAL A 272 -19.91 1.84 -4.18
N THR A 273 -19.47 1.27 -3.06
CA THR A 273 -18.29 0.41 -3.00
C THR A 273 -18.64 -0.99 -3.52
N LEU A 274 -17.82 -1.52 -4.41
CA LEU A 274 -17.96 -2.83 -5.01
C LEU A 274 -16.77 -3.71 -4.62
N TYR A 275 -17.03 -4.88 -4.07
CA TYR A 275 -16.00 -5.88 -3.78
C TYR A 275 -16.05 -7.03 -4.78
N PRO A 276 -14.90 -7.48 -5.34
CA PRO A 276 -14.88 -8.58 -6.29
C PRO A 276 -15.38 -9.88 -5.62
N LYS A 277 -16.20 -10.65 -6.34
CA LYS A 277 -16.57 -12.00 -5.91
C LYS A 277 -15.37 -12.96 -6.05
N PRO A 278 -15.33 -14.09 -5.32
CA PRO A 278 -14.28 -15.08 -5.48
C PRO A 278 -14.05 -15.46 -6.96
N GLY A 279 -12.79 -15.45 -7.39
CA GLY A 279 -12.40 -15.72 -8.78
C GLY A 279 -12.45 -14.51 -9.73
N ASN A 280 -12.96 -13.36 -9.28
CA ASN A 280 -12.82 -12.11 -10.01
C ASN A 280 -11.46 -11.45 -9.67
N PRO A 281 -10.54 -11.31 -10.64
CA PRO A 281 -9.18 -10.83 -10.35
C PRO A 281 -9.11 -9.32 -10.16
N TYR A 282 -10.18 -8.56 -10.43
CA TYR A 282 -10.15 -7.09 -10.38
C TYR A 282 -10.28 -6.54 -8.97
N PRO A 283 -9.67 -5.38 -8.66
CA PRO A 283 -9.72 -4.79 -7.33
C PRO A 283 -11.13 -4.29 -6.99
N PRO A 284 -11.36 -3.91 -5.71
CA PRO A 284 -12.53 -3.15 -5.32
C PRO A 284 -12.68 -1.88 -6.15
N ARG A 285 -13.92 -1.39 -6.27
CA ARG A 285 -14.21 -0.19 -7.05
C ARG A 285 -15.14 0.73 -6.29
N TRP A 286 -14.88 2.02 -6.40
CA TRP A 286 -15.86 3.05 -6.08
C TRP A 286 -16.50 3.50 -7.37
N ILE A 287 -17.82 3.31 -7.46
CA ILE A 287 -18.59 3.78 -8.61
C ILE A 287 -19.64 4.75 -8.14
N THR A 288 -20.14 5.49 -9.11
CA THR A 288 -21.24 6.42 -8.92
C THR A 288 -22.43 6.02 -9.77
N VAL A 289 -23.60 6.09 -9.16
CA VAL A 289 -24.88 5.69 -9.76
C VAL A 289 -25.96 6.68 -9.37
N TYR A 290 -26.90 6.90 -10.27
CA TYR A 290 -28.08 7.72 -9.97
C TYR A 290 -29.19 6.85 -9.37
N GLY A 291 -29.81 7.36 -8.31
CA GLY A 291 -30.89 6.68 -7.60
C GLY A 291 -31.77 7.66 -6.85
N ARG A 292 -33.07 7.34 -6.76
CA ARG A 292 -33.99 8.10 -5.89
C ARG A 292 -33.67 7.87 -4.42
N ASP A 293 -33.18 6.68 -4.10
CA ASP A 293 -32.74 6.25 -2.79
C ASP A 293 -31.53 5.28 -2.92
N SER A 294 -31.00 4.85 -1.79
CA SER A 294 -29.87 3.93 -1.72
C SER A 294 -30.20 2.53 -2.27
N LEU A 295 -31.45 2.07 -2.15
CA LEU A 295 -31.84 0.75 -2.63
C LEU A 295 -31.81 0.70 -4.16
N VAL A 296 -32.36 1.71 -4.82
CA VAL A 296 -32.31 1.84 -6.29
C VAL A 296 -30.86 1.94 -6.76
N ALA A 297 -30.02 2.72 -6.07
CA ALA A 297 -28.60 2.83 -6.37
C ALA A 297 -27.89 1.46 -6.30
N GLN A 298 -28.12 0.69 -5.24
CA GLN A 298 -27.55 -0.65 -5.07
C GLN A 298 -28.00 -1.61 -6.16
N GLN A 299 -29.30 -1.62 -6.51
CA GLN A 299 -29.83 -2.46 -7.58
C GLN A 299 -29.19 -2.12 -8.93
N GLN A 300 -29.05 -0.83 -9.26
CA GLN A 300 -28.38 -0.38 -10.47
C GLN A 300 -26.91 -0.80 -10.51
N ALA A 301 -26.19 -0.62 -9.40
CA ALA A 301 -24.81 -1.06 -9.26
C ALA A 301 -24.69 -2.58 -9.47
N GLN A 302 -25.55 -3.38 -8.81
CA GLN A 302 -25.50 -4.84 -8.89
C GLN A 302 -25.83 -5.36 -10.30
N MET A 303 -26.78 -4.73 -11.01
CA MET A 303 -27.11 -5.07 -12.39
C MET A 303 -25.97 -4.78 -13.35
N ARG A 304 -25.25 -3.65 -13.15
CA ARG A 304 -24.12 -3.27 -14.01
C ARG A 304 -22.86 -4.08 -13.70
N PHE A 305 -22.68 -4.51 -12.45
CA PHE A 305 -21.49 -5.22 -11.97
C PHE A 305 -21.85 -6.56 -11.29
N PRO A 306 -22.37 -7.55 -12.04
CA PRO A 306 -22.81 -8.83 -11.47
C PRO A 306 -21.67 -9.67 -10.87
N ALA A 307 -20.43 -9.45 -11.29
CA ALA A 307 -19.22 -10.09 -10.76
C ALA A 307 -18.72 -9.48 -9.43
N TYR A 308 -19.45 -8.52 -8.89
CA TYR A 308 -19.13 -7.83 -7.64
C TYR A 308 -20.27 -7.97 -6.63
N THR A 309 -19.91 -7.83 -5.36
CA THR A 309 -20.82 -7.70 -4.22
C THR A 309 -20.85 -6.25 -3.77
N ILE A 310 -22.04 -5.76 -3.40
CA ILE A 310 -22.25 -4.40 -2.91
C ILE A 310 -21.70 -4.26 -1.48
N GLY A 311 -20.91 -3.21 -1.27
CA GLY A 311 -20.36 -2.80 0.02
C GLY A 311 -21.07 -1.57 0.59
N SER A 312 -20.27 -0.63 1.10
CA SER A 312 -20.76 0.65 1.63
C SER A 312 -21.44 1.49 0.52
N VAL A 313 -22.50 2.21 0.91
CA VAL A 313 -23.31 3.03 -0.01
C VAL A 313 -23.58 4.36 0.67
N ARG A 314 -23.26 5.46 -0.02
CA ARG A 314 -23.50 6.80 0.51
C ARG A 314 -24.05 7.73 -0.56
N LYS A 315 -24.81 8.72 -0.10
CA LYS A 315 -25.29 9.80 -0.97
C LYS A 315 -24.13 10.76 -1.18
N VAL A 316 -23.85 11.11 -2.44
CA VAL A 316 -22.91 12.18 -2.77
C VAL A 316 -23.68 13.49 -2.74
N SER A 317 -23.27 14.42 -1.88
CA SER A 317 -23.86 15.75 -1.78
C SER A 317 -23.38 16.65 -2.91
N ARG A 318 -24.26 17.58 -3.32
CA ARG A 318 -23.82 18.90 -3.77
C ARG A 318 -23.77 19.82 -2.56
#